data_AF-A0A3A9G4D0-F1
#
_entry.id   AF-A0A3A9G4D0-F1
#
_cell.length_a   1.000
_cell.length_b   1.000
_cell.length_c   1.000
_cell.angle_alpha   90.00
_cell.angle_beta   90.00
_cell.angle_gamma   90.00
#
_symmetry.space_group_name_H-M   'P 1'
#
loop_
_entity.id
_entity.type
_entity.pdbx_description
1 polymer ?
#
loop_
_entity_poly.entity_id
_entity_poly.type
_entity_poly.pdbx_seq_one_letter_code
_entity_poly.pdbx_strand_id
1 'polypeptide(L)'
;MALFALEGGVPLAEYQDSQLYAGLKESNLYILTEFFKMLGNPTHIRILLLLMEQDAHVSDLAEQLGMTQSAVSHQLNLLKSNKLVKRRKDGKMK
;
A
#
# COMPACT_ATOMS: atom_id res chain seq x y z
N MET A 1 9.72 -33.16 0.42
CA MET A 1 10.22 -32.11 1.33
C MET A 1 9.02 -31.52 2.06
N ALA A 2 8.93 -31.73 3.37
CA ALA A 2 7.84 -31.18 4.17
C ALA A 2 8.10 -29.68 4.41
N LEU A 3 7.28 -28.84 3.79
CA LEU A 3 7.23 -27.42 4.07
C LEU A 3 6.39 -27.26 5.35
N PHE A 4 7.06 -27.04 6.49
CA PHE A 4 6.38 -26.66 7.71
C PHE A 4 5.71 -25.29 7.50
N ALA A 5 4.39 -25.25 7.59
CA ALA A 5 3.64 -24.01 7.60
C ALA A 5 4.02 -23.24 8.88
N LEU A 6 4.48 -22.00 8.71
CA LEU A 6 4.64 -21.06 9.82
C LEU A 6 3.24 -20.80 10.38
N GLU A 7 3.01 -21.11 11.65
CA GLU A 7 1.76 -20.75 12.33
C GLU A 7 1.59 -19.23 12.26
N GLY A 8 0.50 -18.78 11.63
CA GLY A 8 0.19 -17.37 11.40
C GLY A 8 0.39 -16.84 9.97
N GLY A 9 0.81 -17.68 9.02
CA GLY A 9 0.82 -17.31 7.60
C GLY A 9 -0.58 -17.28 6.98
N VAL A 10 -0.81 -16.39 6.02
CA VAL A 10 -2.01 -16.43 5.17
C VAL A 10 -2.10 -17.83 4.53
N PRO A 11 -3.19 -18.59 4.69
CA PRO A 11 -3.29 -19.97 4.20
C PRO A 11 -3.39 -19.98 2.67
N LEU A 12 -2.26 -19.82 1.98
CA LEU A 12 -2.17 -19.87 0.51
C LEU A 12 -2.63 -21.23 -0.06
N ALA A 13 -2.63 -22.28 0.77
CA ALA A 13 -3.12 -23.60 0.41
C ALA A 13 -4.64 -23.63 0.16
N GLU A 14 -5.41 -22.71 0.74
CA GLU A 14 -6.87 -22.60 0.55
C GLU A 14 -7.24 -21.84 -0.74
N TYR A 15 -6.28 -21.13 -1.34
CA TYR A 15 -6.43 -20.35 -2.59
C TYR A 15 -5.92 -21.10 -3.82
N GLN A 16 -5.87 -22.43 -3.81
CA GLN A 16 -5.48 -23.26 -4.95
C GLN A 16 -6.60 -23.37 -6.00
N ASP A 17 -7.12 -22.24 -6.47
CA ASP A 17 -7.81 -22.22 -7.75
C ASP A 17 -6.74 -22.14 -8.85
N SER A 18 -6.33 -23.31 -9.34
CA SER A 18 -5.24 -23.46 -10.31
C SER A 18 -5.50 -22.76 -11.64
N GLN A 19 -6.73 -22.33 -11.92
CA GLN A 19 -7.06 -21.55 -13.11
C GLN A 19 -6.89 -20.03 -12.96
N LEU A 20 -6.72 -19.49 -11.74
CA LEU A 20 -6.59 -18.05 -11.52
C LEU A 20 -5.32 -17.45 -12.15
N TYR A 21 -4.25 -18.24 -12.23
CA TYR A 21 -2.95 -17.81 -12.74
C TYR A 21 -2.76 -18.06 -14.24
N ALA A 22 -3.64 -18.85 -14.88
CA ALA A 22 -3.48 -19.26 -16.28
C ALA A 22 -3.51 -18.09 -17.28
N GLY A 23 -4.08 -16.95 -16.89
CA GLY A 23 -4.15 -15.72 -17.70
C GLY A 23 -3.12 -14.65 -17.35
N LEU A 24 -2.29 -14.84 -16.31
CA LEU A 24 -1.35 -13.81 -15.86
C LEU A 24 -0.06 -13.88 -16.67
N LYS A 25 0.31 -12.77 -17.33
CA LYS A 25 1.60 -12.64 -17.99
C LYS A 25 2.68 -12.37 -16.95
N GLU A 26 3.94 -12.67 -17.30
CA GLU A 26 5.10 -12.36 -16.44
C GLU A 26 5.15 -10.88 -16.03
N SER A 27 4.74 -9.98 -16.93
CA SER A 27 4.62 -8.54 -16.63
C SER A 27 3.58 -8.24 -15.55
N ASN A 28 2.50 -9.02 -15.47
CA ASN A 28 1.51 -8.88 -14.40
C ASN A 28 2.11 -9.31 -13.06
N LEU A 29 2.89 -10.40 -13.02
CA LEU A 29 3.58 -10.85 -11.81
C LEU A 29 4.56 -9.81 -11.29
N TYR A 30 5.31 -9.16 -12.18
CA TYR A 30 6.20 -8.07 -11.82
C TYR A 30 5.44 -6.89 -11.21
N ILE A 31 4.37 -6.41 -11.88
CA ILE A 31 3.54 -5.31 -11.37
C ILE A 31 2.94 -5.65 -10.00
N LEU A 32 2.43 -6.87 -9.83
CA LEU A 32 1.82 -7.34 -8.60
C LEU A 32 2.84 -7.43 -7.46
N THR A 33 4.06 -7.89 -7.78
CA THR A 33 5.17 -7.96 -6.83
C THR A 33 5.56 -6.57 -6.34
N GLU A 34 5.71 -5.60 -7.23
CA GLU A 34 6.02 -4.22 -6.84
C GLU A 34 4.89 -3.58 -6.03
N PHE A 35 3.64 -3.85 -6.40
CA PHE A 35 2.48 -3.42 -5.62
C PHE A 35 2.50 -3.99 -4.19
N PHE A 36 2.74 -5.28 -4.03
CA PHE A 36 2.81 -5.90 -2.69
C PHE A 36 4.02 -5.43 -1.89
N LYS A 37 5.18 -5.19 -2.51
CA LYS A 37 6.33 -4.58 -1.83
C LYS A 37 5.97 -3.20 -1.27
N MET A 38 5.23 -2.40 -2.04
CA MET A 38 4.72 -1.11 -1.56
C MET A 38 3.76 -1.27 -0.38
N LEU A 39 2.86 -2.26 -0.41
CA LEU A 39 1.95 -2.52 0.71
C LEU A 39 2.63 -3.18 1.92
N GLY A 40 3.79 -3.82 1.75
CA GLY A 40 4.55 -4.46 2.82
C GLY A 40 5.17 -3.50 3.84
N ASN A 41 4.97 -2.19 3.70
CA ASN A 41 5.46 -1.17 4.63
C ASN A 41 4.32 -0.74 5.59
N PRO A 42 4.48 -0.90 6.92
CA PRO A 42 3.47 -0.52 7.90
C PRO A 42 3.04 0.96 7.84
N THR A 43 3.96 1.87 7.51
CA THR A 43 3.66 3.30 7.39
C THR A 43 2.77 3.57 6.18
N HIS A 44 3.01 2.90 5.06
CA HIS A 44 2.14 2.98 3.88
C HIS A 44 0.72 2.53 4.21
N ILE A 45 0.59 1.39 4.90
CA ILE A 45 -0.73 0.87 5.31
C ILE A 45 -1.45 1.86 6.23
N ARG A 46 -0.76 2.43 7.23
CA ARG A 46 -1.37 3.43 8.13
C ARG A 46 -1.85 4.66 7.37
N ILE A 47 -1.03 5.21 6.47
CA ILE A 47 -1.43 6.36 5.64
C ILE A 47 -2.66 6.02 4.80
N LEU A 48 -2.69 4.85 4.16
CA LEU A 48 -3.82 4.43 3.34
C LEU A 48 -5.10 4.29 4.16
N LEU A 49 -5.04 3.66 5.34
CA LEU A 49 -6.19 3.51 6.23
C LEU A 49 -6.76 4.87 6.65
N LEU A 50 -5.91 5.81 7.05
CA LEU A 50 -6.34 7.17 7.40
C LEU A 50 -7.02 7.89 6.23
N LEU A 51 -6.45 7.76 5.02
CA LEU A 51 -7.00 8.39 3.81
C LEU A 51 -8.24 7.68 3.24
N MET A 52 -8.49 6.43 3.64
CA MET A 52 -9.72 5.71 3.29
C MET A 52 -10.92 6.19 4.11
N GLU A 53 -10.69 6.68 5.33
CA GLU A 53 -11.73 7.27 6.17
C GLU A 53 -12.11 8.67 5.69
N GLN A 54 -11.11 9.51 5.39
CA GLN A 54 -11.32 10.88 4.92
C GLN A 54 -10.07 11.48 4.25
N ASP A 55 -10.26 12.52 3.44
CA ASP A 55 -9.15 13.34 2.97
C ASP A 55 -8.45 14.02 4.17
N ALA A 56 -7.11 14.11 4.15
CA ALA A 56 -6.32 14.69 5.22
C ALA A 56 -5.21 15.61 4.70
N HIS A 57 -4.86 16.65 5.47
CA HIS A 57 -3.66 17.45 5.21
C HIS A 57 -2.39 16.71 5.66
N VAL A 58 -1.26 17.07 5.07
CA VAL A 58 0.05 16.48 5.40
C VAL A 58 0.43 16.75 6.86
N SER A 59 0.03 17.89 7.42
CA SER A 59 0.19 18.21 8.85
C SER A 59 -0.53 17.22 9.74
N ASP A 60 -1.79 16.93 9.43
CA ASP A 60 -2.66 16.10 10.27
C ASP A 60 -2.16 14.65 10.27
N LEU A 61 -1.77 14.16 9.09
CA LEU A 61 -1.12 12.85 8.94
C LEU A 61 0.19 12.78 9.73
N ALA A 62 1.00 13.85 9.72
CA ALA A 62 2.25 13.91 10.48
C ALA A 62 2.01 13.82 11.99
N GLU A 63 1.01 14.53 12.50
CA GLU A 63 0.61 14.47 13.90
C GLU A 63 0.09 13.08 14.29
N GLN A 64 -0.86 12.52 13.52
CA GLN A 64 -1.45 11.20 13.81
C GLN A 64 -0.42 10.06 13.74
N LEU A 65 0.57 10.17 12.84
CA LEU A 65 1.61 9.14 12.68
C LEU A 65 2.83 9.36 13.57
N GLY A 66 2.92 10.49 14.28
CA GLY A 66 4.11 10.86 15.07
C GLY A 66 5.37 11.04 14.20
N MET A 67 5.19 11.56 12.98
CA MET A 67 6.25 11.73 11.98
C MET A 67 6.45 13.21 11.64
N THR A 68 7.58 13.55 11.02
CA THR A 68 7.74 14.90 10.45
C THR A 68 6.92 15.05 9.17
N GLN A 69 6.46 16.28 8.87
CA GLN A 69 5.75 16.55 7.61
C GLN A 69 6.57 16.20 6.37
N SER A 70 7.91 16.37 6.42
CA SER A 70 8.82 15.96 5.35
C SER A 70 8.80 14.45 5.14
N ALA A 71 8.85 13.67 6.22
CA ALA A 71 8.78 12.22 6.14
C ALA A 71 7.43 11.75 5.56
N VAL A 72 6.31 12.31 6.02
CA VAL A 72 4.98 12.01 5.47
C VAL A 72 4.87 12.42 4.00
N SER A 73 5.36 13.60 3.62
CA SER A 73 5.38 14.06 2.23
C SER A 73 6.16 13.10 1.32
N HIS A 74 7.31 12.59 1.79
CA HIS A 74 8.08 11.60 1.07
C HIS A 74 7.29 10.30 0.86
N GLN A 75 6.65 9.76 1.91
CA GLN A 75 5.80 8.57 1.78
C GLN A 75 4.63 8.80 0.82
N LEU A 76 3.95 9.94 0.91
CA LEU A 76 2.85 10.29 -0.01
C LEU A 76 3.31 10.40 -1.46
N ASN A 77 4.53 10.89 -1.73
CA ASN A 77 5.09 10.93 -3.07
C ASN A 77 5.35 9.52 -3.62
N LEU A 78 5.85 8.60 -2.80
CA LEU A 78 6.03 7.19 -3.18
C LEU A 78 4.69 6.49 -3.42
N LEU A 79 3.70 6.70 -2.55
CA LEU A 79 2.35 6.16 -2.74
C LEU A 79 1.71 6.72 -4.01
N LYS A 80 1.92 8.01 -4.31
CA LYS A 80 1.41 8.66 -5.51
C LYS A 80 2.08 8.14 -6.79
N SER A 81 3.39 7.95 -6.80
CA SER A 81 4.10 7.41 -7.98
C SER A 81 3.63 5.99 -8.31
N ASN A 82 3.23 5.23 -7.28
CA ASN A 82 2.61 3.91 -7.39
C ASN A 82 1.08 3.94 -7.58
N LYS A 83 0.50 5.13 -7.81
CA LYS A 83 -0.94 5.35 -8.09
C LYS A 83 -1.88 4.92 -6.95
N LEU A 84 -1.38 4.80 -5.73
CA LEU A 84 -2.17 4.41 -4.55
C LEU A 84 -2.93 5.58 -3.94
N VAL A 85 -2.41 6.80 -4.09
CA VAL A 85 -3.05 8.03 -3.61
C VAL A 85 -3.04 9.11 -4.69
N LYS A 86 -3.96 10.08 -4.57
CA LYS A 86 -4.01 11.25 -5.45
C LYS A 86 -4.08 12.51 -4.61
N ARG A 87 -3.44 13.58 -5.09
CA ARG A 87 -3.53 14.89 -4.45
C ARG A 87 -4.84 15.56 -4.90
N ARG A 88 -5.65 16.01 -3.94
CA ARG A 88 -6.68 17.01 -4.20
C ARG A 88 -6.07 18.40 -4.04
N LYS A 89 -6.32 19.30 -4.99
CA LYS A 89 -6.12 20.73 -4.79
C LYS A 89 -7.49 21.33 -4.52
N ASP A 90 -7.77 21.69 -3.28
CA ASP A 90 -8.84 22.64 -3.05
C ASP A 90 -8.36 24.01 -3.49
N GLY A 91 -9.11 24.62 -4.41
CA GLY A 91 -8.81 25.90 -5.02
C GLY A 91 -9.00 27.07 -4.05
N LYS A 92 -8.32 27.07 -2.90
CA LYS A 92 -8.17 28.24 -2.02
C LYS A 92 -6.79 28.23 -1.40
N MET A 93 -5.82 28.77 -2.14
CA MET A 93 -4.69 29.46 -1.52
C MET A 93 -5.22 30.85 -1.17
N LYS A 94 -5.31 31.19 0.11
CA LYS A 94 -5.27 32.59 0.54
C LYS A 94 -3.82 33.00 0.65
#